data_AF-A0A7Y0TKA9-F1
#
_entry.id   AF-A0A7Y0TKA9-F1
#
_cell.length_a   1.000
_cell.length_b   1.000
_cell.length_c   1.000
_cell.angle_alpha   90.00
_cell.angle_beta   90.00
_cell.angle_gamma   90.00
#
_symmetry.space_group_name_H-M   'P 1'
#
loop_
_entity.id
_entity.type
_entity.pdbx_description
1 polymer ?
#
loop_
_entity_poly.entity_id
_entity_poly.type
_entity_poly.pdbx_seq_one_letter_code
_entity_poly.pdbx_strand_id
1 'polypeptide(L)' 'MPRGARLDKPGTLHHVMVRGIEGNRIVTGDDDRYLFLSRMGIVAAATKSCSSLSWECLPKQE' A
#
# COMPACT_ATOMS: atom_id res chain seq x y z
N MET A 1 -19.57 -7.13 -6.97
CA MET A 1 -18.82 -7.70 -8.11
C MET A 1 -17.79 -8.69 -7.57
N PRO A 2 -17.76 -9.93 -8.07
CA PRO A 2 -16.71 -10.87 -7.71
C PRO A 2 -15.37 -10.33 -8.22
N ARG A 3 -14.40 -10.17 -7.32
CA ARG A 3 -13.03 -9.86 -7.72
C ARG A 3 -12.47 -11.07 -8.45
N GLY A 4 -11.94 -10.88 -9.65
CA GLY A 4 -11.29 -11.95 -10.42
C GLY A 4 -10.11 -12.57 -9.65
N ALA A 5 -9.64 -13.72 -10.13
CA ALA A 5 -8.48 -14.40 -9.54
C ALA A 5 -7.25 -13.48 -9.50
N ARG A 6 -6.45 -13.62 -8.43
CA ARG A 6 -5.19 -12.91 -8.28
C ARG A 6 -4.21 -13.38 -9.37
N LEU A 7 -3.63 -12.44 -10.11
CA LEU A 7 -2.67 -12.71 -11.18
C LEU A 7 -1.24 -12.73 -10.62
N ASP A 8 -0.75 -13.90 -10.22
CA ASP A 8 0.61 -14.03 -9.69
C ASP A 8 1.62 -14.33 -10.82
N LYS A 9 1.97 -13.31 -11.61
CA LYS A 9 2.98 -13.39 -12.67
C LYS A 9 3.99 -12.23 -12.55
N PRO A 10 5.30 -12.46 -12.77
CA PRO A 10 6.30 -11.39 -12.79
C PRO A 10 5.93 -10.27 -13.77
N GLY A 11 6.15 -9.01 -13.38
CA GLY A 11 5.82 -7.83 -14.20
C GLY A 11 4.35 -7.42 -14.18
N THR A 12 3.50 -8.09 -13.40
CA THR A 12 2.09 -7.69 -13.22
C THR A 12 2.00 -6.47 -12.30
N LEU A 13 1.19 -5.49 -12.69
CA LEU A 13 0.89 -4.34 -11.84
C LEU A 13 -0.25 -4.67 -10.88
N HIS A 14 0.02 -4.53 -9.59
CA HIS A 14 -0.97 -4.76 -8.53
C HIS A 14 -1.30 -3.43 -7.85
N HIS A 15 -2.57 -3.02 -7.90
CA HIS A 15 -3.08 -1.97 -7.03
C HIS A 15 -3.46 -2.58 -5.68
N VAL A 16 -2.77 -2.15 -4.61
CA VAL A 16 -2.98 -2.64 -3.25
C VAL A 16 -3.63 -1.55 -2.41
N MET A 17 -4.75 -1.88 -1.78
CA MET A 17 -5.44 -0.99 -0.82
C MET A 17 -5.35 -1.58 0.57
N VAL A 18 -4.97 -0.76 1.54
CA VAL A 18 -4.89 -1.15 2.97
C VAL A 18 -5.89 -0.28 3.76
N ARG A 19 -6.58 -0.89 4.72
CA ARG A 19 -7.53 -0.21 5.62
C ARG A 19 -7.24 -0.59 7.06
N GLY A 20 -7.49 0.34 7.97
CA GLY A 20 -7.31 0.09 9.40
C GLY A 20 -8.34 -0.92 9.88
N ILE A 21 -7.95 -1.69 10.89
CA ILE A 21 -8.87 -2.58 11.60
C ILE A 21 -10.02 -1.73 12.15
N GLU A 22 -11.25 -2.23 12.02
CA GLU A 22 -12.48 -1.51 12.41
C GLU A 22 -12.66 -0.14 11.73
N GLY A 23 -12.02 0.08 10.58
CA GLY A 23 -12.12 1.35 9.87
C GLY A 23 -11.42 2.51 10.58
N ASN A 24 -10.49 2.21 11.49
CA ASN A 24 -9.63 3.20 12.12
C ASN A 24 -8.66 3.82 11.12
N ARG A 25 -8.21 5.03 11.43
CA ARG A 25 -7.17 5.71 10.65
C ARG A 25 -5.84 4.98 10.85
N ILE A 26 -5.22 4.55 9.75
CA ILE A 26 -3.86 3.97 9.78
C ILE A 26 -2.81 5.07 9.95
N VAL A 27 -3.06 6.21 9.31
CA VAL A 27 -2.16 7.35 9.28
C VAL A 27 -2.87 8.50 9.98
N THR A 28 -2.37 8.85 11.16
CA THR A 28 -2.94 9.92 12.00
C THR A 28 -2.22 11.24 11.84
N GLY A 29 -0.90 11.22 11.63
CA GLY A 29 -0.09 12.41 11.38
C GLY A 29 0.94 12.23 10.27
N ASP A 30 1.75 13.27 10.04
CA ASP A 30 2.82 13.22 9.05
C ASP A 30 3.96 12.29 9.48
N ASP A 31 4.25 12.14 10.77
CA ASP A 31 5.22 11.15 11.27
C ASP A 31 4.85 9.72 10.86
N ASP A 32 3.56 9.35 10.95
CA ASP A 32 3.06 8.06 10.48
C ASP A 32 3.27 7.88 8.98
N ARG A 33 3.07 8.96 8.19
CA ARG A 33 3.33 8.95 6.73
C ARG A 33 4.79 8.70 6.43
N TYR A 34 5.70 9.41 7.08
CA TYR A 34 7.13 9.24 6.88
C TYR A 34 7.60 7.85 7.30
N LEU A 35 7.11 7.33 8.43
CA LEU A 35 7.44 6.00 8.91
C LEU A 35 6.93 4.92 7.94
N PHE A 36 5.69 5.08 7.44
CA PHE A 36 5.10 4.17 6.46
C PHE A 36 5.89 4.15 5.15
N LEU A 37 6.20 5.33 4.60
CA LEU A 37 7.00 5.48 3.40
C LEU A 37 8.40 4.87 3.54
N SER A 38 9.07 5.16 4.66
CA SER A 38 10.42 4.65 4.92
C SER A 38 10.44 3.12 4.97
N ARG A 39 9.47 2.52 5.68
CA ARG A 39 9.34 1.05 5.77
C ARG A 39 8.99 0.42 4.41
N MET A 40 8.07 1.02 3.67
CA MET A 40 7.73 0.59 2.31
C MET A 40 8.94 0.63 1.39
N GLY A 41 9.75 1.69 1.45
CA GLY A 41 10.99 1.80 0.69
C GLY A 41 11.99 0.70 1.01
N ILE A 42 12.18 0.37 2.30
CA ILE A 42 13.06 -0.73 2.74
C ILE A 42 12.56 -2.08 2.19
N VAL A 43 11.26 -2.35 2.32
CA VAL A 43 10.66 -3.62 1.84
C VAL A 43 10.71 -3.73 0.33
N ALA A 44 10.46 -2.64 -0.39
CA ALA A 44 10.57 -2.58 -1.84
C ALA A 44 12.01 -2.79 -2.32
N ALA A 45 12.99 -2.18 -1.65
CA ALA A 45 14.41 -2.38 -1.98
C ALA A 45 14.87 -3.82 -1.70
N ALA A 46 14.39 -4.43 -0.60
CA ALA A 46 14.64 -5.84 -0.31
C ALA A 46 13.98 -6.78 -1.34
N THR A 47 12.80 -6.39 -1.83
CA THR A 47 12.00 -7.17 -2.79
C THR A 47 12.28 -6.70 -4.22
N LYS A 48 13.30 -7.29 -4.86
CA LYS A 48 13.76 -6.99 -6.24
C LYS A 48 12.69 -7.00 -7.36
N SER A 49 11.43 -7.34 -7.05
CA SER A 49 10.29 -7.36 -7.99
C SER A 49 9.51 -6.04 -8.05
N CYS A 50 9.75 -5.06 -7.19
CA CYS A 50 8.95 -3.83 -7.15
C CYS A 50 9.75 -2.62 -7.67
N SER A 51 9.68 -2.37 -8.98
CA SER A 51 10.47 -1.32 -9.64
C SER A 51 9.87 0.09 -9.54
N SER A 52 8.58 0.23 -9.27
CA SER A 52 7.93 1.53 -9.13
C SER A 52 6.66 1.42 -8.28
N LEU A 53 6.64 2.12 -7.15
CA LEU A 53 5.47 2.24 -6.26
C LEU A 53 5.01 3.70 -6.25
N SER A 54 3.72 3.90 -6.48
CA SER A 54 3.02 5.16 -6.21
C SER A 54 1.98 4.89 -5.13
N TRP A 55 1.78 5.84 -4.21
CA TRP A 55 0.87 5.69 -3.08
C TRP A 55 0.02 6.94 -2.90
N GLU A 56 -1.22 6.75 -2.48
CA GLU A 56 -2.15 7.82 -2.15
C GLU A 56 -2.86 7.50 -0.84
N CYS A 57 -2.88 8.47 0.07
CA CYS A 57 -3.55 8.35 1.37
C CYS A 57 -4.88 9.12 1.31
N LEU A 58 -5.96 8.38 1.12
CA LEU A 58 -7.30 8.97 1.09
C LEU A 58 -7.79 9.25 2.53
N PRO A 59 -8.41 10.42 2.79
CA PRO A 59 -9.07 10.67 4.07
C PRO A 59 -10.23 9.69 4.25
N LYS A 60 -10.53 9.34 5.52
CA LYS A 60 -11.71 8.55 5.85
C LYS A 60 -12.94 9.34 5.38
N GLN A 61 -13.75 8.74 4.50
CA GLN A 61 -15.07 9.30 4.16
C GLN A 61 -16.02 9.02 5.32
N GLU A 62 -16.87 10.01 5.63
CA GLU A 62 -17.83 10.01 6.73
C GLU A 62 -18.91 8.93 6.57
#